data_AF-A0A423SR09-F1
#
_entry.id   AF-A0A423SR09-F1
#
_cell.length_a   1.000
_cell.length_b   1.000
_cell.length_c   1.000
_cell.angle_alpha   90.00
_cell.angle_beta   90.00
_cell.angle_gamma   90.00
#
_symmetry.space_group_name_H-M   'P 1'
#
loop_
_entity.id
_entity.type
_entity.pdbx_description
1 polymer ?
#
loop_
_entity_poly.entity_id
_entity_poly.type
_entity_poly.pdbx_seq_one_letter_code
_entity_poly.pdbx_strand_id
1 'polypeptide(L)'
;MSSWNNPNPVTQLESTNPYGNYTVVDTAPKEILHMVHEHWYQFPPMNPLWYGLVGFWMVIMGCLSIAGNFVVIWVFMNTKSLRSPANLLVVNLAFSDFLMMLTMFPPMVVSCYWQTWTLGLLFL
;
A
#
# COMPACT_ATOMS: atom_id res chain seq x y z
N MET A 1 25.88 12.74 -16.25
CA MET A 1 24.76 13.55 -15.70
C MET A 1 23.69 13.78 -16.79
N SER A 2 23.22 12.69 -17.41
CA SER A 2 22.39 12.75 -18.63
C SER A 2 21.30 11.66 -18.69
N SER A 3 20.99 11.00 -17.56
CA SER A 3 19.92 9.99 -17.51
C SER A 3 18.49 10.58 -17.47
N TRP A 4 18.35 11.92 -17.44
CA TRP A 4 17.06 12.61 -17.34
C TRP A 4 16.45 13.02 -18.69
N ASN A 5 17.19 12.92 -19.80
CA ASN A 5 16.74 13.37 -21.12
C ASN A 5 16.37 12.24 -22.08
N ASN A 6 16.35 11.00 -21.60
CA ASN A 6 15.81 9.90 -22.40
C ASN A 6 14.37 9.67 -21.95
N PRO A 7 13.35 10.02 -22.76
CA PRO A 7 12.01 9.55 -22.50
C PRO A 7 12.08 8.02 -22.47
N ASN A 8 11.90 7.43 -21.28
CA ASN A 8 11.73 5.98 -21.16
C ASN A 8 10.67 5.57 -22.21
N PRO A 9 10.77 4.40 -22.88
CA PRO A 9 9.74 3.96 -23.84
C PRO A 9 8.32 3.86 -23.23
N VAL A 10 8.17 4.12 -21.93
CA VAL A 10 6.92 4.30 -21.17
C VAL A 10 6.25 5.67 -21.42
N THR A 11 6.94 6.68 -21.96
CA THR A 11 6.40 8.06 -22.17
C THR A 11 5.50 8.26 -23.41
N GLN A 12 4.81 7.22 -23.86
CA GLN A 12 3.68 7.35 -24.80
C GLN A 12 2.47 6.57 -24.25
N LEU A 13 2.14 6.76 -22.98
CA LEU A 13 0.83 6.33 -22.48
C LEU A 13 -0.20 7.31 -23.07
N GLU A 14 -1.01 6.80 -24.01
CA GLU A 14 -2.22 7.45 -24.50
C GLU A 14 -3.00 8.00 -23.30
N SER A 15 -3.24 9.31 -23.29
CA SER A 15 -4.13 9.95 -22.32
C SER A 15 -5.45 9.20 -22.33
N THR A 16 -5.77 8.52 -21.23
CA THR A 16 -7.04 7.79 -21.07
C THR A 16 -8.21 8.77 -21.03
N ASN A 17 -7.93 10.04 -20.80
CA ASN A 17 -8.89 11.14 -20.90
C ASN A 17 -9.06 11.59 -22.37
N PRO A 18 -10.31 11.63 -22.93
CA PRO A 18 -10.58 12.15 -24.27
C PRO A 18 -10.21 13.63 -24.49
N TYR A 19 -9.89 14.37 -23.43
CA TYR A 19 -9.46 15.77 -23.45
C TYR A 19 -7.93 15.99 -23.48
N GLY A 20 -7.13 14.92 -23.51
CA GLY A 20 -5.68 14.99 -23.78
C GLY A 20 -4.77 15.45 -22.62
N ASN A 21 -5.31 15.60 -21.41
CA ASN A 21 -4.54 15.93 -20.20
C ASN A 21 -4.13 14.68 -19.43
N TYR A 22 -2.88 14.64 -18.94
CA TYR A 22 -2.35 13.56 -18.11
C TYR A 22 -3.00 13.59 -16.71
N THR A 23 -3.62 12.49 -16.32
CA THR A 23 -4.38 12.33 -15.07
C THR A 23 -3.70 11.33 -14.15
N VAL A 24 -4.12 11.27 -12.88
CA VAL A 24 -3.61 10.25 -11.92
C VAL A 24 -3.86 8.81 -12.39
N VAL A 25 -4.82 8.62 -13.30
CA VAL A 25 -5.18 7.30 -13.83
C VAL A 25 -4.19 6.84 -14.91
N ASP A 26 -3.54 7.78 -15.60
CA ASP A 26 -2.55 7.49 -16.64
C ASP A 26 -1.20 7.01 -16.07
N THR A 27 -1.02 7.04 -14.75
CA THR A 27 0.13 6.40 -14.07
C THR A 27 -0.17 4.97 -13.65
N ALA A 28 -1.43 4.53 -13.67
CA ALA A 28 -1.84 3.19 -13.30
C ALA A 28 -1.57 2.18 -14.44
N PRO A 29 -1.22 0.91 -14.12
CA PRO A 29 -1.16 -0.13 -15.13
C PRO A 29 -2.51 -0.31 -15.84
N LYS A 30 -2.46 -0.54 -17.16
CA LYS A 30 -3.66 -0.72 -17.99
C LYS A 30 -4.57 -1.85 -17.51
N GLU A 31 -4.02 -2.84 -16.80
CA GLU A 31 -4.76 -3.98 -16.27
C GLU A 31 -5.74 -3.62 -15.15
N ILE A 32 -5.46 -2.59 -14.33
CA ILE A 32 -6.34 -2.17 -13.23
C ILE A 32 -7.26 -1.02 -13.61
N LEU A 33 -7.11 -0.48 -14.81
CA LEU A 33 -7.83 0.70 -15.30
C LEU A 33 -9.35 0.54 -15.22
N HIS A 34 -9.84 -0.68 -15.46
CA HIS A 34 -11.28 -1.02 -15.41
C HIS A 34 -11.87 -0.99 -13.99
N MET A 35 -11.04 -0.98 -12.95
CA MET A 35 -11.44 -0.86 -11.54
C MET A 35 -11.41 0.58 -11.05
N VAL A 36 -10.81 1.49 -11.81
CA VAL A 36 -10.71 2.90 -11.47
C VAL A 36 -12.00 3.61 -11.86
N HIS A 37 -12.73 4.10 -10.86
CA HIS A 37 -13.95 4.86 -11.08
C HIS A 37 -13.70 6.16 -11.85
N GLU A 38 -14.63 6.56 -12.72
CA GLU A 38 -14.55 7.76 -13.58
C GLU A 38 -14.22 9.05 -12.80
N HIS A 39 -14.64 9.11 -11.54
CA HIS A 39 -14.33 10.21 -10.62
C HIS A 39 -12.82 10.51 -10.54
N TRP A 40 -11.95 9.52 -10.64
CA TRP A 40 -10.51 9.71 -10.45
C TRP A 40 -9.81 10.35 -11.66
N TYR A 41 -10.44 10.35 -12.84
CA TYR A 41 -9.90 10.94 -14.06
C TYR A 41 -9.85 12.47 -14.03
N GLN A 42 -10.49 13.12 -13.05
CA GLN A 42 -10.46 14.58 -12.92
C GLN A 42 -9.22 15.10 -12.17
N PHE A 43 -8.47 14.22 -11.50
CA PHE A 43 -7.36 14.64 -10.65
C PHE A 43 -6.01 14.54 -11.37
N PRO A 44 -5.13 15.56 -11.22
CA PRO A 44 -3.77 15.50 -11.74
C PRO A 44 -2.92 14.49 -10.96
N PRO A 45 -1.81 14.00 -11.53
CA PRO A 45 -0.87 13.13 -10.83
C PRO A 45 -0.36 13.78 -9.54
N MET A 46 -0.29 12.99 -8.46
CA MET A 46 0.18 13.49 -7.16
C MET A 46 1.68 13.77 -7.19
N ASN A 47 2.13 14.80 -6.45
CA ASN A 47 3.55 15.13 -6.37
C ASN A 47 4.34 13.97 -5.71
N PRO A 48 5.51 13.58 -6.25
CA PRO A 48 6.41 12.57 -5.68
C PRO A 48 6.67 12.66 -4.17
N LEU A 49 6.68 13.88 -3.60
CA LEU A 49 6.91 14.10 -2.17
C LEU A 49 5.84 13.45 -1.29
N TRP A 50 4.59 13.44 -1.73
CA TRP A 50 3.48 12.86 -0.96
C TRP A 50 3.60 11.33 -0.86
N TYR A 51 4.00 10.67 -1.95
CA TYR A 51 4.28 9.23 -1.92
C TYR A 51 5.40 8.89 -0.94
N GLY A 52 6.45 9.72 -0.88
CA GLY A 52 7.54 9.57 0.08
C GLY A 52 7.07 9.74 1.53
N LEU A 53 6.24 10.75 1.81
CA LEU A 53 5.70 11.01 3.14
C LEU A 53 4.78 9.88 3.62
N VAL A 54 3.87 9.43 2.75
CA VAL A 54 2.95 8.32 3.06
C VAL A 54 3.72 7.01 3.24
N GLY A 55 4.67 6.70 2.35
CA GLY A 55 5.52 5.53 2.47
C GLY A 55 6.30 5.51 3.79
N PHE A 56 6.91 6.65 4.16
CA PHE A 56 7.64 6.78 5.42
C PHE A 56 6.73 6.58 6.64
N TRP A 57 5.59 7.25 6.67
CA TRP A 57 4.61 7.13 7.76
C TRP A 57 4.14 5.68 7.92
N MET A 58 3.87 5.00 6.82
CA MET A 58 3.40 3.64 6.84
C MET A 58 4.46 2.63 7.25
N VAL A 59 5.74 2.88 6.98
CA VAL A 59 6.86 2.08 7.55
C VAL A 59 6.88 2.19 9.07
N ILE A 60 6.72 3.39 9.63
CA ILE A 60 6.68 3.58 11.08
C ILE A 60 5.49 2.83 11.69
N MET A 61 4.29 3.03 11.15
CA MET A 61 3.07 2.36 11.63
C MET A 61 3.16 0.83 11.44
N GLY A 62 3.76 0.40 10.33
CA GLY A 62 4.10 -0.99 10.02
C GLY A 62 4.92 -1.66 11.12
N CYS A 63 6.08 -1.08 11.41
CA CYS A 63 6.98 -1.60 12.43
C CYS A 63 6.34 -1.61 13.82
N LEU A 64 5.66 -0.52 14.22
CA LEU A 64 5.00 -0.42 15.51
C LEU A 64 3.88 -1.45 15.66
N SER A 65 3.07 -1.65 14.62
CA SER A 65 1.97 -2.61 14.65
C SER A 65 2.47 -4.06 14.67
N ILE A 66 3.46 -4.41 13.85
CA ILE A 66 4.06 -5.76 13.85
C ILE A 66 4.69 -6.06 15.21
N ALA A 67 5.49 -5.14 15.76
CA ALA A 67 6.13 -5.33 17.06
C ALA A 67 5.11 -5.40 18.21
N GLY A 68 4.13 -4.49 18.23
CA GLY A 68 3.10 -4.46 19.27
C GLY A 68 2.25 -5.72 19.28
N ASN A 69 1.75 -6.15 18.13
CA ASN A 69 0.94 -7.36 18.01
C ASN A 69 1.74 -8.63 18.30
N PHE A 70 3.01 -8.69 17.88
CA PHE A 70 3.90 -9.79 18.23
C PHE A 70 4.11 -9.92 19.75
N VAL A 71 4.34 -8.80 20.45
CA VAL A 71 4.48 -8.78 21.92
C VAL A 71 3.21 -9.29 22.59
N VAL A 72 2.03 -8.85 22.13
CA VAL A 72 0.75 -9.31 22.67
C VAL A 72 0.61 -10.82 22.51
N ILE A 73 0.82 -11.35 21.29
CA ILE A 73 0.76 -12.79 21.03
C ILE A 73 1.76 -13.54 21.93
N TRP A 74 3.00 -13.04 22.05
CA TRP A 74 4.05 -13.65 22.84
C TRP A 74 3.71 -13.73 24.34
N VAL A 75 3.19 -12.65 24.93
CA VAL A 75 2.82 -12.59 26.37
C VAL A 75 1.70 -13.60 26.69
N PHE A 76 0.68 -13.68 25.84
CA PHE A 76 -0.44 -14.59 26.05
C PHE A 76 -0.09 -16.06 25.78
N MET A 77 0.86 -16.35 24.87
CA MET A 77 1.35 -17.71 24.65
C MET A 77 2.16 -18.25 25.83
N ASN A 78 3.01 -17.41 26.45
CA ASN A 78 3.90 -17.81 27.54
C ASN A 78 3.21 -17.85 28.92
N THR A 79 2.11 -17.14 29.11
CA THR A 79 1.45 -17.05 30.42
C THR A 79 0.28 -18.04 30.55
N LYS A 80 0.52 -19.21 31.16
CA LYS A 80 -0.51 -20.27 31.35
C LYS A 80 -1.73 -19.81 32.17
N SER A 81 -1.55 -18.84 33.08
CA SER A 81 -2.60 -18.32 33.96
C SER A 81 -3.61 -17.41 33.25
N LEU A 82 -3.36 -17.00 32.00
CA LEU A 82 -4.21 -16.07 31.24
C LEU A 82 -5.10 -16.76 30.19
N ARG A 83 -5.18 -18.09 30.16
CA ARG A 83 -5.99 -18.83 29.16
C ARG A 83 -7.49 -18.86 29.50
N SER A 84 -8.09 -17.69 29.72
CA SER A 84 -9.54 -17.54 29.83
C SER A 84 -10.16 -17.28 28.44
N PRO A 85 -11.45 -17.60 28.22
CA PRO A 85 -12.13 -17.36 26.94
C PRO A 85 -12.07 -15.90 26.47
N ALA A 86 -12.05 -14.94 27.41
CA ALA A 86 -11.95 -13.52 27.10
C ALA A 86 -10.57 -13.13 26.51
N ASN A 87 -9.49 -13.78 26.98
CA ASN A 87 -8.14 -13.47 26.52
C ASN A 87 -7.83 -14.09 25.15
N LEU A 88 -8.55 -15.13 24.74
CA LEU A 88 -8.47 -15.67 23.38
C LEU A 88 -8.98 -14.69 22.32
N LEU A 89 -9.97 -13.85 22.66
CA LEU A 89 -10.46 -12.79 21.76
C LEU A 89 -9.37 -11.74 21.50
N VAL A 90 -8.61 -11.36 22.52
CA VAL A 90 -7.49 -10.40 22.41
C VAL A 90 -6.36 -10.99 21.55
N VAL A 91 -6.04 -12.26 21.74
CA VAL A 91 -5.04 -12.95 20.92
C VAL A 91 -5.49 -13.06 19.47
N ASN A 92 -6.76 -13.35 19.22
CA ASN A 92 -7.30 -13.42 17.86
C ASN A 92 -7.27 -12.07 17.15
N LEU A 93 -7.57 -10.99 17.88
CA LEU A 93 -7.43 -9.63 17.37
C LEU A 93 -5.98 -9.32 17.01
N ALA A 94 -5.04 -9.56 17.93
CA ALA A 94 -3.61 -9.31 17.70
C ALA A 94 -3.05 -10.16 16.54
N PHE A 95 -3.53 -11.40 16.40
CA PHE A 95 -3.18 -12.27 15.28
C PHE A 95 -3.73 -11.74 13.96
N SER A 96 -4.98 -11.26 13.93
CA SER A 96 -5.59 -10.64 12.76
C SER A 96 -4.84 -9.36 12.35
N ASP A 97 -4.50 -8.50 13.31
CA ASP A 97 -3.76 -7.26 13.05
C ASP A 97 -2.33 -7.55 12.56
N PHE A 98 -1.69 -8.57 13.13
CA PHE A 98 -0.37 -9.03 12.66
C PHE A 98 -0.43 -9.53 11.22
N LEU A 99 -1.41 -10.39 10.87
CA LEU A 99 -1.58 -10.90 9.52
C LEU A 99 -1.94 -9.80 8.52
N MET A 100 -2.84 -8.90 8.90
CA MET A 100 -3.24 -7.76 8.08
C MET A 100 -2.02 -6.88 7.76
N MET A 101 -1.19 -6.57 8.76
CA MET A 101 0.02 -5.80 8.50
C MET A 101 1.02 -6.58 7.67
N LEU A 102 1.20 -7.89 7.89
CA LEU A 102 2.12 -8.69 7.09
C LEU A 102 1.74 -8.74 5.60
N THR A 103 0.44 -8.78 5.28
CA THR A 103 -0.05 -8.89 3.91
C THR A 103 -0.22 -7.55 3.21
N MET A 104 -0.66 -6.50 3.92
CA MET A 104 -0.97 -5.18 3.31
C MET A 104 0.20 -4.19 3.38
N PHE A 105 1.13 -4.33 4.33
CA PHE A 105 2.27 -3.42 4.45
C PHE A 105 3.24 -3.51 3.25
N PRO A 106 3.72 -4.69 2.82
CA PRO A 106 4.66 -4.78 1.71
C PRO A 106 4.09 -4.23 0.40
N PRO A 107 2.84 -4.55 0.00
CA PRO A 107 2.25 -3.98 -1.20
C PRO A 107 2.15 -2.47 -1.22
N MET A 108 1.84 -1.87 -0.09
CA MET A 108 1.70 -0.43 0.01
C MET A 108 3.06 0.29 -0.03
N VAL A 109 4.13 -0.27 0.57
CA VAL A 109 5.49 0.31 0.50
C VAL A 109 6.02 0.26 -0.93
N VAL A 110 5.84 -0.89 -1.59
CA VAL A 110 6.10 -1.09 -3.02
C VAL A 110 5.36 -0.03 -3.84
N SER A 111 4.05 0.11 -3.63
CA SER A 111 3.23 1.06 -4.39
C SER A 111 3.65 2.52 -4.18
N CYS A 112 4.08 2.89 -2.97
CA CYS A 112 4.63 4.22 -2.70
C CYS A 112 5.97 4.45 -3.41
N TYR A 113 6.83 3.43 -3.49
CA TYR A 113 8.12 3.52 -4.16
C TYR A 113 7.98 3.68 -5.69
N TRP A 114 7.08 2.93 -6.31
CA TRP A 114 6.79 3.02 -7.75
C TRP A 114 5.77 4.09 -8.12
N GLN A 115 5.20 4.81 -7.14
CA GLN A 115 4.19 5.86 -7.31
C GLN A 115 2.92 5.41 -8.04
N THR A 116 2.72 4.09 -8.12
CA THR A 116 1.61 3.44 -8.80
C THR A 116 1.40 2.06 -8.20
N TRP A 117 0.21 1.50 -8.42
CA TRP A 117 -0.11 0.15 -7.96
C TRP A 117 0.50 -0.89 -8.90
N THR A 118 1.63 -1.47 -8.53
CA THR A 118 2.38 -2.40 -9.40
C THR A 118 2.09 -3.88 -9.15
N LEU A 119 1.34 -4.22 -8.08
CA LEU A 119 1.13 -5.61 -7.66
C LEU A 119 -0.10 -6.28 -8.30
N GLY A 120 -0.72 -5.60 -9.27
CA GLY A 120 -1.82 -6.13 -10.07
C GLY A 120 -3.02 -6.58 -9.22
N LEU A 121 -3.84 -7.45 -9.81
CA LEU A 121 -5.10 -7.95 -9.24
C LEU A 121 -4.92 -8.88 -8.03
N LEU A 122 -3.72 -9.42 -7.80
CA LEU A 122 -3.48 -10.43 -6.77
C LEU A 122 -3.46 -9.87 -5.35
N PHE A 123 -3.25 -8.57 -5.22
CA PHE A 123 -3.16 -7.86 -3.93
C PHE A 123 -4.24 -6.79 -3.75
N LEU A 124 -5.21 -6.74 -4.67
CA LEU A 124 -6.29 -5.74 -4.69
C LEU A 124 -7.59 -6.28 -4.10
#